data_AF-A0A970D795-F1
#
_entry.id   AF-A0A970D795-F1
#
_cell.length_a   1.000
_cell.length_b   1.000
_cell.length_c   1.000
_cell.angle_alpha   90.00
_cell.angle_beta   90.00
_cell.angle_gamma   90.00
#
_symmetry.space_group_name_H-M   'P 1'
#
loop_
_entity.id
_entity.type
_entity.pdbx_description
1 polymer ?
#
loop_
_entity_poly.entity_id
_entity_poly.type
_entity_poly.pdbx_seq_one_letter_code
_entity_poly.pdbx_strand_id
1 'polypeptide(L)'
;MICKNCGTQVSEGQNFCEVCGNAILTNPPGAEATYNIENTFPPVEQYDHELIYPLQVEAIGQVSESPKKKHKNKKLFIIIASATLALIIIAAILIVPLIINKTNQKKYDSTIALLSTGDYAQAKKQFIELGDFEDAQAKAEYCENKEKYDNAVALLDAGNYTQAEEQFTELGDFEDAQVKVEYCQNKEKYKSAVELLDSGDYVQAKEQFVELGDFEDAQDQVENCDNIIAYEKAEELLTQKKYDEAAEAFEQLGDFRDSIEKVKYCENSLHYLQAEKLFESGDYTAAKALYGNLPEISFPDATEKYSTCVNKEKYKAAETLYSEGSYYDAYLAFLALGSFEDAEQCMAECVQSFPYTGEQYRNPDYAWNDLSLMIVPPDNDQSRNYIKIYTPDDVLVSTIAIDQGATSEVFLPQGSYRIRNAYGTGDWFGEADMFGDEGTYLVLINSESDNDLFNLEAYGIYTLYLRSADDVIGDPVDSEYENRDNF
;
A
#
# COMPACT_ATOMS: atom_id res chain seq x y z
N MET A 1 -11.47 -16.60 -8.36
CA MET A 1 -11.67 -15.55 -9.40
C MET A 1 -10.83 -15.90 -10.61
N ILE A 2 -11.08 -15.35 -11.80
CA ILE A 2 -10.22 -15.57 -12.99
C ILE A 2 -9.51 -14.25 -13.29
N CYS A 3 -8.19 -14.27 -13.42
CA CYS A 3 -7.42 -13.10 -13.81
C CYS A 3 -7.84 -12.65 -15.22
N LYS A 4 -8.25 -11.38 -15.36
CA LYS A 4 -8.69 -10.83 -16.66
C LYS A 4 -7.54 -10.65 -17.66
N ASN A 5 -6.29 -10.70 -17.18
CA ASN A 5 -5.11 -10.55 -18.02
C ASN A 5 -4.62 -11.90 -18.58
N CYS A 6 -4.37 -12.88 -17.71
CA CYS A 6 -3.78 -14.17 -18.11
C CYS A 6 -4.75 -15.36 -18.08
N GLY A 7 -5.99 -15.19 -17.61
CA GLY A 7 -6.98 -16.28 -17.58
C GLY A 7 -6.79 -17.32 -16.48
N THR A 8 -5.76 -17.20 -15.63
CA THR A 8 -5.51 -18.14 -14.53
C THR A 8 -6.53 -17.99 -13.40
N GLN A 9 -6.91 -19.10 -12.79
CA GLN A 9 -7.77 -19.15 -11.62
C GLN A 9 -6.99 -18.70 -10.36
N VAL A 10 -7.52 -17.70 -9.66
CA VAL A 10 -6.92 -17.12 -8.46
C VAL A 10 -7.75 -17.46 -7.22
N SER A 11 -7.07 -17.86 -6.15
CA SER A 11 -7.60 -18.16 -4.83
C SER A 11 -8.30 -16.95 -4.19
N GLU A 12 -9.31 -17.21 -3.36
CA GLU A 12 -10.11 -16.16 -2.70
C GLU A 12 -9.27 -15.42 -1.64
N GLY A 13 -9.21 -14.08 -1.71
CA GLY A 13 -8.42 -13.23 -0.80
C GLY A 13 -7.07 -12.71 -1.32
N GLN A 14 -6.68 -13.06 -2.55
CA GLN A 14 -5.47 -12.58 -3.21
C GLN A 14 -5.70 -11.22 -3.89
N ASN A 15 -4.82 -10.24 -3.63
CA ASN A 15 -4.87 -8.90 -4.26
C ASN A 15 -4.22 -8.87 -5.65
N PHE A 16 -3.38 -9.85 -5.96
CA PHE A 16 -2.62 -9.94 -7.20
C PHE A 16 -2.70 -11.35 -7.78
N CYS A 17 -2.55 -11.48 -9.10
CA CYS A 17 -2.47 -12.77 -9.75
C CYS A 17 -1.06 -13.36 -9.58
N GLU A 18 -0.95 -14.53 -8.97
CA GLU A 18 0.34 -15.21 -8.74
C GLU A 18 1.10 -15.53 -10.04
N VAL A 19 0.39 -15.70 -11.16
CA VAL A 19 0.99 -16.06 -12.46
C VAL A 19 1.47 -14.86 -13.26
N CYS A 20 0.76 -13.72 -13.21
CA CYS A 20 1.08 -12.57 -14.08
C CYS A 20 1.30 -11.24 -13.33
N GLY A 21 1.30 -11.26 -12.00
CA GLY A 21 1.55 -10.09 -11.16
C GLY A 21 0.47 -9.01 -11.18
N ASN A 22 -0.51 -9.07 -12.08
CA ASN A 22 -1.51 -8.02 -12.22
C ASN A 22 -2.48 -7.94 -11.03
N ALA A 23 -2.83 -6.72 -10.65
CA ALA A 23 -3.79 -6.44 -9.59
C ALA A 23 -5.19 -6.98 -9.96
N ILE A 24 -5.82 -7.65 -9.00
CA ILE A 24 -7.17 -8.18 -9.15
C ILE A 24 -8.10 -7.14 -8.54
N LEU A 25 -8.82 -6.41 -9.40
CA LEU A 25 -9.79 -5.40 -8.98
C LEU A 25 -10.86 -6.04 -8.08
N THR A 26 -10.68 -5.96 -6.76
CA THR A 26 -11.71 -6.28 -5.78
C THR A 26 -12.56 -5.03 -5.58
N ASN A 27 -13.79 -5.04 -6.09
CA ASN A 27 -14.76 -4.04 -5.64
C ASN A 27 -15.04 -4.30 -4.15
N PRO A 28 -15.00 -3.28 -3.29
CA PRO A 28 -15.37 -3.45 -1.88
C PRO A 28 -16.84 -3.88 -1.77
N PRO A 29 -17.20 -4.69 -0.76
CA PRO A 29 -18.59 -5.10 -0.56
C PRO A 29 -19.40 -3.91 -0.04
N GLY A 30 -20.12 -3.24 -0.95
CA GLY A 30 -21.03 -2.16 -0.60
C GLY A 30 -21.13 -1.05 -1.64
N ALA A 31 -21.59 -1.35 -2.85
CA ALA A 31 -22.06 -0.32 -3.78
C ALA A 31 -23.22 -0.88 -4.61
N GLU A 32 -24.44 -0.62 -4.18
CA GLU A 32 -25.62 -0.74 -5.02
C GLU A 32 -25.54 0.32 -6.12
N ALA A 33 -25.48 -0.11 -7.39
CA ALA A 33 -25.79 0.74 -8.52
C ALA A 33 -26.60 -0.07 -9.52
N THR A 34 -27.91 0.17 -9.50
CA THR A 34 -28.88 -0.31 -10.46
C THR A 34 -28.61 0.33 -11.83
N TYR A 35 -28.44 -0.50 -12.87
CA TYR A 35 -28.67 -0.06 -14.24
C TYR A 35 -29.48 -1.13 -14.98
N ASN A 36 -30.75 -0.80 -15.20
CA ASN A 36 -31.66 -1.47 -16.12
C ASN A 36 -31.33 -1.03 -17.55
N ILE A 37 -31.24 -1.98 -18.48
CA ILE A 37 -31.69 -1.78 -19.86
C ILE A 37 -32.41 -3.05 -20.32
N GLU A 38 -33.75 -2.98 -20.36
CA GLU A 38 -34.60 -3.86 -21.15
C GLU A 38 -34.58 -3.42 -22.62
N ASN A 39 -34.49 -4.39 -23.54
CA ASN A 39 -35.21 -4.45 -24.84
C ASN A 39 -34.85 -5.79 -25.53
N THR A 40 -35.68 -6.84 -25.47
CA THR A 40 -36.90 -7.20 -26.23
C THR A 40 -36.68 -7.96 -27.57
N PHE A 41 -36.79 -9.31 -27.47
CA PHE A 41 -37.48 -10.34 -28.33
C PHE A 41 -37.15 -10.52 -29.85
N PRO A 42 -37.49 -11.66 -30.53
CA PRO A 42 -38.13 -12.95 -30.14
C PRO A 42 -37.39 -14.24 -30.68
N PRO A 43 -37.93 -15.49 -30.53
CA PRO A 43 -37.17 -16.74 -30.43
C PRO A 43 -37.08 -17.58 -31.72
N VAL A 44 -36.14 -18.52 -31.79
CA VAL A 44 -36.14 -19.60 -32.80
C VAL A 44 -35.73 -20.95 -32.17
N GLU A 45 -36.72 -21.84 -32.24
CA GLU A 45 -36.76 -23.30 -32.35
C GLU A 45 -35.55 -24.20 -32.00
N GLN A 46 -35.92 -25.13 -31.12
CA GLN A 46 -35.31 -26.37 -30.68
C GLN A 46 -35.14 -27.40 -31.82
N TYR A 47 -33.95 -27.96 -31.98
CA TYR A 47 -33.75 -29.27 -32.61
C TYR A 47 -32.66 -30.06 -31.86
N ASP A 48 -33.08 -31.22 -31.36
CA ASP A 48 -32.27 -32.23 -30.69
C ASP A 48 -31.18 -32.80 -31.60
N HIS A 49 -29.98 -32.95 -31.06
CA HIS A 49 -28.99 -33.90 -31.56
C HIS A 49 -28.37 -34.64 -30.37
N GLU A 50 -28.84 -35.87 -30.13
CA GLU A 50 -28.12 -36.85 -29.31
C GLU A 50 -27.62 -38.00 -30.18
N LEU A 51 -26.30 -38.21 -30.06
CA LEU A 51 -25.62 -39.48 -29.82
C LEU A 51 -25.86 -40.64 -30.79
N ILE A 52 -24.80 -40.99 -31.55
CA ILE A 52 -24.45 -42.41 -31.77
C ILE A 52 -22.91 -42.59 -31.80
N TYR A 53 -22.40 -43.29 -30.78
CA TYR A 53 -21.36 -44.32 -30.84
C TYR A 53 -21.96 -45.55 -30.11
N PRO A 54 -21.45 -46.81 -30.15
CA PRO A 54 -20.13 -47.27 -30.61
C PRO A 54 -20.08 -48.64 -31.36
N LEU A 55 -18.85 -49.03 -31.77
CA LEU A 55 -18.16 -50.34 -31.73
C LEU A 55 -19.00 -51.66 -31.60
N GLN A 56 -18.85 -52.60 -32.56
CA GLN A 56 -18.08 -53.90 -32.46
C GLN A 56 -18.85 -55.00 -31.65
N VAL A 57 -18.89 -56.31 -31.91
CA VAL A 57 -18.09 -57.30 -32.66
C VAL A 57 -18.98 -58.56 -32.91
N GLU A 58 -18.63 -59.34 -33.95
CA GLU A 58 -18.57 -60.82 -34.00
C GLU A 58 -19.79 -61.76 -34.23
N ALA A 59 -19.68 -62.46 -35.39
CA ALA A 59 -19.89 -63.89 -35.70
C ALA A 59 -21.30 -64.52 -35.43
N ILE A 60 -21.85 -65.47 -36.18
CA ILE A 60 -21.35 -66.71 -36.84
C ILE A 60 -22.44 -67.15 -37.86
N GLY A 61 -22.09 -67.93 -38.89
CA GLY A 61 -22.98 -69.03 -39.34
C GLY A 61 -23.56 -69.05 -40.77
N GLN A 62 -22.78 -69.61 -41.70
CA GLN A 62 -23.11 -70.67 -42.69
C GLN A 62 -24.47 -70.76 -43.45
N VAL A 63 -24.34 -70.85 -44.80
CA VAL A 63 -24.97 -71.82 -45.75
C VAL A 63 -26.47 -71.62 -46.06
N SER A 64 -26.98 -71.44 -47.30
CA SER A 64 -26.87 -72.29 -48.51
C SER A 64 -27.56 -71.63 -49.74
N GLU A 65 -27.02 -71.97 -50.93
CA GLU A 65 -27.63 -72.27 -52.25
C GLU A 65 -28.90 -71.52 -52.74
N SER A 66 -28.96 -71.00 -53.97
CA SER A 66 -28.87 -71.75 -55.24
C SER A 66 -29.05 -70.79 -56.45
N PRO A 67 -28.70 -71.17 -57.70
CA PRO A 67 -29.79 -71.56 -58.61
C PRO A 67 -29.42 -72.68 -59.61
N LYS A 68 -30.37 -73.59 -59.86
CA LYS A 68 -30.34 -74.52 -61.00
C LYS A 68 -31.13 -73.91 -62.17
N LYS A 69 -30.60 -73.98 -63.39
CA LYS A 69 -31.35 -74.46 -64.57
C LYS A 69 -30.44 -75.24 -65.54
N LYS A 70 -30.70 -76.55 -65.59
CA LYS A 70 -30.77 -77.50 -66.74
C LYS A 70 -30.28 -77.01 -68.11
N HIS A 71 -29.71 -77.81 -69.00
CA HIS A 71 -29.21 -79.19 -69.08
C HIS A 71 -28.84 -79.35 -70.57
N LYS A 72 -27.72 -80.00 -70.92
CA LYS A 72 -27.71 -81.24 -71.73
C LYS A 72 -26.30 -81.57 -72.22
N ASN A 73 -26.06 -82.87 -72.16
CA ASN A 73 -24.82 -83.61 -72.32
C ASN A 73 -24.34 -83.67 -73.78
N LYS A 74 -23.03 -83.87 -74.01
CA LYS A 74 -22.41 -85.20 -74.24
C LYS A 74 -20.91 -85.10 -74.61
N LYS A 75 -20.11 -85.79 -73.78
CA LYS A 75 -18.94 -86.66 -74.05
C LYS A 75 -17.86 -86.26 -75.08
N LEU A 76 -16.67 -85.95 -74.52
CA LEU A 76 -15.32 -86.50 -74.75
C LEU A 76 -14.94 -87.06 -76.13
N PHE A 77 -13.87 -86.52 -76.74
CA PHE A 77 -12.70 -87.26 -77.25
C PHE A 77 -11.50 -86.30 -77.45
N ILE A 78 -10.31 -86.77 -77.07
CA ILE A 78 -8.98 -86.13 -77.16
C ILE A 78 -8.42 -86.34 -78.59
N ILE A 79 -7.52 -85.44 -79.06
CA ILE A 79 -6.20 -85.73 -79.73
C ILE A 79 -5.80 -84.74 -80.87
N ILE A 80 -4.67 -84.04 -80.63
CA ILE A 80 -3.59 -83.50 -81.51
C ILE A 80 -3.87 -82.34 -82.50
N ALA A 81 -3.11 -81.23 -82.37
CA ALA A 81 -2.46 -80.53 -83.50
C ALA A 81 -1.42 -79.49 -83.05
N SER A 82 -0.14 -79.81 -83.29
CA SER A 82 1.08 -79.13 -82.85
C SER A 82 1.48 -77.87 -83.65
N ALA A 83 0.53 -77.00 -84.02
CA ALA A 83 0.81 -75.74 -84.73
C ALA A 83 0.03 -74.50 -84.23
N THR A 84 -0.96 -74.67 -83.34
CA THR A 84 -1.73 -73.57 -82.74
C THR A 84 -1.10 -73.01 -81.45
N LEU A 85 -0.20 -73.78 -80.84
CA LEU A 85 0.45 -73.39 -79.59
C LEU A 85 1.36 -72.17 -79.80
N ALA A 86 2.05 -72.06 -80.94
CA ALA A 86 2.96 -70.93 -81.21
C ALA A 86 2.22 -69.58 -81.41
N LEU A 87 1.05 -69.56 -82.05
CA LEU A 87 0.24 -68.34 -82.23
C LEU A 87 -0.51 -67.92 -80.96
N ILE A 88 -0.96 -68.88 -80.15
CA ILE A 88 -1.52 -68.61 -78.82
C ILE A 88 -0.41 -68.09 -77.90
N ILE A 89 0.82 -68.59 -78.02
CA ILE A 89 1.98 -68.08 -77.28
C ILE A 89 2.33 -66.65 -77.75
N ILE A 90 2.32 -66.33 -79.05
CA ILE A 90 2.59 -64.96 -79.54
C ILE A 90 1.45 -63.98 -79.17
N ALA A 91 0.18 -64.41 -79.25
CA ALA A 91 -0.96 -63.63 -78.78
C ALA A 91 -0.95 -63.48 -77.25
N ALA A 92 -0.53 -64.49 -76.50
CA ALA A 92 -0.33 -64.39 -75.06
C ALA A 92 0.87 -63.49 -74.72
N ILE A 93 1.91 -63.43 -75.54
CA ILE A 93 3.07 -62.56 -75.32
C ILE A 93 2.79 -61.10 -75.71
N LEU A 94 1.92 -60.82 -76.68
CA LEU A 94 1.63 -59.44 -77.14
C LEU A 94 0.30 -58.87 -76.60
N ILE A 95 -0.77 -59.67 -76.52
CA ILE A 95 -2.11 -59.20 -76.13
C ILE A 95 -2.27 -59.20 -74.61
N VAL A 96 -1.68 -60.16 -73.88
CA VAL A 96 -1.80 -60.20 -72.42
C VAL A 96 -1.11 -59.01 -71.75
N PRO A 97 0.11 -58.58 -72.13
CA PRO A 97 0.67 -57.33 -71.59
C PRO A 97 -0.17 -56.10 -71.92
N LEU A 98 -0.78 -56.03 -73.12
CA LEU A 98 -1.67 -54.92 -73.51
C LEU A 98 -2.97 -54.89 -72.68
N ILE A 99 -3.55 -56.05 -72.37
CA ILE A 99 -4.75 -56.16 -71.52
C ILE A 99 -4.42 -55.83 -70.05
N ILE A 100 -3.29 -56.33 -69.53
CA ILE A 100 -2.80 -56.01 -68.19
C ILE A 100 -2.54 -54.51 -68.08
N ASN A 101 -1.84 -53.93 -69.06
CA ASN A 101 -1.55 -52.49 -69.10
C ASN A 101 -2.85 -51.66 -69.11
N LYS A 102 -3.83 -52.00 -69.96
CA LYS A 102 -5.13 -51.29 -70.01
C LYS A 102 -5.96 -51.43 -68.73
N THR A 103 -5.84 -52.56 -68.04
CA THR A 103 -6.53 -52.80 -66.76
C THR A 103 -5.85 -52.04 -65.61
N ASN A 104 -4.52 -52.04 -65.57
CA ASN A 104 -3.72 -51.28 -64.61
C ASN A 104 -3.91 -49.78 -64.81
N GLN A 105 -3.97 -49.27 -66.05
CA GLN A 105 -4.28 -47.86 -66.33
C GLN A 105 -5.62 -47.44 -65.72
N LYS A 106 -6.70 -48.20 -65.98
CA LYS A 106 -8.03 -47.87 -65.44
C LYS A 106 -8.04 -47.86 -63.91
N LYS A 107 -7.32 -48.80 -63.30
CA LYS A 107 -7.19 -48.89 -61.83
C LYS A 107 -6.39 -47.70 -61.31
N TYR A 108 -5.26 -47.40 -61.93
CA TYR A 108 -4.43 -46.24 -61.63
C TYR A 108 -5.21 -44.92 -61.72
N ASP A 109 -5.96 -44.68 -62.81
CA ASP A 109 -6.80 -43.48 -62.96
C ASP A 109 -7.84 -43.37 -61.83
N SER A 110 -8.44 -44.50 -61.44
CA SER A 110 -9.36 -44.56 -60.31
C SER A 110 -8.67 -44.31 -58.97
N THR A 111 -7.43 -44.78 -58.79
CA THR A 111 -6.65 -44.56 -57.58
C THR A 111 -6.20 -43.10 -57.46
N ILE A 112 -5.87 -42.45 -58.58
CA ILE A 112 -5.57 -41.02 -58.62
C ILE A 112 -6.80 -40.18 -58.20
N ALA A 113 -8.01 -40.62 -58.55
CA ALA A 113 -9.22 -39.97 -58.07
C ALA A 113 -9.35 -40.07 -56.54
N LEU A 114 -9.03 -41.22 -55.93
CA LEU A 114 -9.01 -41.39 -54.47
C LEU A 114 -7.99 -40.47 -53.78
N LEU A 115 -6.78 -40.40 -54.34
CA LEU A 115 -5.73 -39.47 -53.89
C LEU A 115 -6.24 -38.02 -53.93
N SER A 116 -6.90 -37.63 -55.02
CA SER A 116 -7.44 -36.27 -55.20
C SER A 116 -8.59 -35.95 -54.24
N THR A 117 -9.29 -36.97 -53.73
CA THR A 117 -10.33 -36.82 -52.71
C THR A 117 -9.81 -36.92 -51.28
N GLY A 118 -8.50 -37.12 -51.09
CA GLY A 118 -7.87 -37.25 -49.76
C GLY A 118 -8.07 -38.61 -49.09
N ASP A 119 -8.56 -39.64 -49.81
CA ASP A 119 -8.68 -40.99 -49.26
C ASP A 119 -7.35 -41.74 -49.41
N TYR A 120 -6.36 -41.29 -48.63
CA TYR A 120 -4.98 -41.80 -48.68
C TYR A 120 -4.90 -43.28 -48.28
N ALA A 121 -5.74 -43.72 -47.33
CA ALA A 121 -5.80 -45.11 -46.90
C ALA A 121 -6.22 -46.05 -48.04
N GLN A 122 -7.32 -45.74 -48.75
CA GLN A 122 -7.73 -46.54 -49.90
C GLN A 122 -6.77 -46.37 -51.09
N ALA A 123 -6.24 -45.17 -51.31
CA ALA A 123 -5.29 -44.92 -52.38
C ALA A 123 -4.00 -45.72 -52.21
N LYS A 124 -3.40 -45.73 -51.00
CA LYS A 124 -2.21 -46.53 -50.65
C LYS A 124 -2.41 -48.00 -51.01
N LYS A 125 -3.52 -48.59 -50.57
CA LYS A 125 -3.84 -50.00 -50.82
C LYS A 125 -3.88 -50.30 -52.33
N GLN A 126 -4.54 -49.46 -53.12
CA GLN A 126 -4.64 -49.68 -54.56
C GLN A 126 -3.31 -49.43 -55.30
N PHE A 127 -2.48 -48.49 -54.85
CA PHE A 127 -1.15 -48.26 -55.41
C PHE A 127 -0.17 -49.41 -55.10
N ILE A 128 -0.21 -50.00 -53.90
CA ILE A 128 0.56 -51.22 -53.59
C ILE A 128 0.19 -52.36 -54.54
N GLU A 129 -1.11 -52.53 -54.83
CA GLU A 129 -1.58 -53.56 -55.76
C GLU A 129 -1.20 -53.30 -57.22
N LEU A 130 -0.84 -52.05 -57.58
CA LEU A 130 -0.37 -51.67 -58.91
C LEU A 130 1.13 -51.95 -59.11
N GLY A 131 1.90 -52.15 -58.05
CA GLY A 131 3.32 -52.53 -58.11
C GLY A 131 4.17 -51.52 -58.88
N ASP A 132 5.01 -52.00 -59.81
CA ASP A 132 5.90 -51.16 -60.64
C ASP A 132 5.17 -50.39 -61.76
N PHE A 133 3.84 -50.27 -61.71
CA PHE A 133 3.07 -49.58 -62.74
C PHE A 133 3.15 -48.06 -62.56
N GLU A 134 3.71 -47.38 -63.56
CA GLU A 134 3.96 -45.93 -63.54
C GLU A 134 4.76 -45.50 -62.28
N ASP A 135 4.23 -44.55 -61.49
CA ASP A 135 4.79 -44.06 -60.23
C ASP A 135 4.00 -44.60 -59.01
N ALA A 136 3.27 -45.71 -59.16
CA ALA A 136 2.40 -46.23 -58.12
C ALA A 136 3.15 -46.50 -56.80
N GLN A 137 4.39 -47.01 -56.83
CA GLN A 137 5.19 -47.19 -55.61
C GLN A 137 5.47 -45.87 -54.88
N ALA A 138 5.91 -44.84 -55.61
CA ALA A 138 6.15 -43.52 -55.04
C ALA A 138 4.86 -42.88 -54.49
N LYS A 139 3.72 -43.09 -55.17
CA LYS A 139 2.41 -42.62 -54.68
C LYS A 139 1.90 -43.41 -53.48
N ALA A 140 2.20 -44.70 -53.37
CA ALA A 140 1.90 -45.49 -52.17
C ALA A 140 2.69 -44.96 -50.96
N GLU A 141 3.98 -44.67 -51.15
CA GLU A 141 4.84 -44.06 -50.13
C GLU A 141 4.36 -42.66 -49.74
N TYR A 142 3.97 -41.82 -50.71
CA TYR A 142 3.35 -40.53 -50.44
C TYR A 142 2.08 -40.66 -49.59
N CYS A 143 1.16 -41.58 -49.93
CA CYS A 143 -0.05 -41.79 -49.15
C CYS A 143 0.25 -42.27 -47.72
N GLU A 144 1.27 -43.11 -47.55
CA GLU A 144 1.73 -43.57 -46.24
C GLU A 144 2.29 -42.43 -45.38
N ASN A 145 3.17 -41.61 -45.96
CA ASN A 145 3.72 -40.44 -45.27
C ASN A 145 2.61 -39.43 -44.95
N LYS A 146 1.61 -39.28 -45.82
CA LYS A 146 0.48 -38.38 -45.56
C LYS A 146 -0.38 -38.85 -44.40
N GLU A 147 -0.71 -40.14 -44.32
CA GLU A 147 -1.46 -40.71 -43.19
C GLU A 147 -0.71 -40.54 -41.86
N LYS A 148 0.62 -40.79 -41.87
CA LYS A 148 1.49 -40.55 -40.70
C LYS A 148 1.52 -39.06 -40.32
N TYR A 149 1.63 -38.17 -41.30
CA TYR A 149 1.64 -36.73 -41.08
C TYR A 149 0.33 -36.25 -40.46
N ASP A 150 -0.82 -36.68 -40.98
CA ASP A 150 -2.13 -36.30 -40.45
C ASP A 150 -2.31 -36.82 -39.01
N ASN A 151 -1.77 -38.01 -38.69
CA ASN A 151 -1.72 -38.51 -37.32
C ASN A 151 -0.83 -37.66 -36.40
N ALA A 152 0.37 -37.29 -36.86
CA ALA A 152 1.30 -36.45 -36.12
C ALA A 152 0.70 -35.06 -35.84
N VAL A 153 -0.03 -34.48 -36.79
CA VAL A 153 -0.79 -33.24 -36.60
C VAL A 153 -1.87 -33.41 -35.54
N ALA A 154 -2.63 -34.51 -35.57
CA ALA A 154 -3.64 -34.77 -34.54
C ALA A 154 -3.03 -34.93 -33.13
N LEU A 155 -1.83 -35.51 -33.01
CA LEU A 155 -1.09 -35.58 -31.75
C LEU A 155 -0.63 -34.20 -31.27
N LEU A 156 -0.14 -33.36 -32.19
CA LEU A 156 0.27 -31.98 -31.91
C LEU A 156 -0.92 -31.13 -31.44
N ASP A 157 -2.05 -31.22 -32.13
CA ASP A 157 -3.29 -30.50 -31.78
C ASP A 157 -3.86 -30.97 -30.42
N ALA A 158 -3.61 -32.24 -30.05
CA ALA A 158 -3.95 -32.79 -28.74
C ALA A 158 -2.95 -32.41 -27.62
N GLY A 159 -1.87 -31.70 -27.94
CA GLY A 159 -0.82 -31.32 -26.99
C GLY A 159 0.15 -32.45 -26.61
N ASN A 160 0.14 -33.56 -27.36
CA ASN A 160 1.06 -34.69 -27.15
C ASN A 160 2.36 -34.47 -27.93
N TYR A 161 3.11 -33.41 -27.59
CA TYR A 161 4.24 -32.93 -28.39
C TYR A 161 5.36 -33.96 -28.52
N THR A 162 5.70 -34.71 -27.46
CA THR A 162 6.70 -35.78 -27.55
C THR A 162 6.34 -36.85 -28.60
N GLN A 163 5.06 -37.27 -28.65
CA GLN A 163 4.61 -38.29 -29.62
C GLN A 163 4.52 -37.71 -31.03
N ALA A 164 4.10 -36.45 -31.15
CA ALA A 164 4.08 -35.74 -32.43
C ALA A 164 5.49 -35.55 -33.00
N GLU A 165 6.46 -35.16 -32.16
CA GLU A 165 7.88 -35.02 -32.51
C GLU A 165 8.45 -36.31 -33.09
N GLU A 166 8.19 -37.45 -32.45
CA GLU A 166 8.64 -38.77 -32.92
C GLU A 166 8.11 -39.06 -34.33
N GLN A 167 6.81 -38.86 -34.56
CA GLN A 167 6.18 -39.10 -35.86
C GLN A 167 6.65 -38.11 -36.95
N PHE A 168 6.82 -36.82 -36.62
CA PHE A 168 7.37 -35.83 -37.56
C PHE A 168 8.85 -36.08 -37.87
N THR A 169 9.62 -36.60 -36.91
CA THR A 169 11.02 -36.98 -37.13
C THR A 169 11.13 -38.14 -38.12
N GLU A 170 10.26 -39.14 -38.02
CA GLU A 170 10.19 -40.25 -38.98
C GLU A 170 9.87 -39.78 -40.41
N LEU A 171 9.13 -38.68 -40.55
CA LEU A 171 8.68 -38.14 -41.84
C LEU A 171 9.78 -37.37 -42.59
N GLY A 172 10.87 -36.98 -41.92
CA GLY A 172 12.01 -36.32 -42.56
C GLY A 172 11.61 -35.05 -43.31
N ASP A 173 11.95 -34.97 -44.60
CA ASP A 173 11.67 -33.80 -45.47
C ASP A 173 10.22 -33.77 -46.01
N PHE A 174 9.32 -34.62 -45.52
CA PHE A 174 7.93 -34.65 -45.97
C PHE A 174 7.15 -33.44 -45.46
N GLU A 175 6.63 -32.64 -46.39
CA GLU A 175 5.91 -31.39 -46.11
C GLU A 175 6.73 -30.44 -45.22
N ASP A 176 6.19 -29.99 -44.08
CA ASP A 176 6.83 -29.14 -43.09
C ASP A 176 7.20 -29.92 -41.81
N ALA A 177 7.34 -31.25 -41.89
CA ALA A 177 7.56 -32.10 -40.71
C ALA A 177 8.77 -31.65 -39.87
N GLN A 178 9.90 -31.27 -40.47
CA GLN A 178 11.06 -30.73 -39.73
C GLN A 178 10.74 -29.46 -38.94
N VAL A 179 9.94 -28.55 -39.50
CA VAL A 179 9.50 -27.33 -38.79
C VAL A 179 8.58 -27.71 -37.63
N LYS A 180 7.74 -28.73 -37.80
CA LYS A 180 6.87 -29.24 -36.72
C LYS A 180 7.64 -29.98 -35.63
N VAL A 181 8.77 -30.64 -35.95
CA VAL A 181 9.69 -31.19 -34.94
C VAL A 181 10.22 -30.07 -34.05
N GLU A 182 10.77 -29.01 -34.64
CA GLU A 182 11.27 -27.85 -33.90
C GLU A 182 10.17 -27.19 -33.05
N TYR A 183 8.96 -27.05 -33.60
CA TYR A 183 7.81 -26.54 -32.86
C TYR A 183 7.44 -27.42 -31.65
N CYS A 184 7.44 -28.75 -31.79
CA CYS A 184 7.16 -29.67 -30.67
C CYS A 184 8.22 -29.53 -29.57
N GLN A 185 9.49 -29.45 -29.93
CA GLN A 185 10.60 -29.28 -28.99
C GLN A 185 10.49 -27.95 -28.23
N ASN A 186 10.19 -26.86 -28.93
CA ASN A 186 9.98 -25.56 -28.31
C ASN A 186 8.76 -25.56 -27.39
N LYS A 187 7.66 -26.27 -27.75
CA LYS A 187 6.49 -26.42 -26.88
C LYS A 187 6.80 -27.17 -25.57
N GLU A 188 7.52 -28.29 -25.62
CA GLU A 188 7.91 -29.03 -24.41
C GLU A 188 8.84 -28.19 -23.53
N LYS A 189 9.80 -27.50 -24.14
CA LYS A 189 10.71 -26.61 -23.42
C LYS A 189 9.98 -25.42 -22.79
N TYR A 190 9.05 -24.80 -23.51
CA TYR A 190 8.22 -23.72 -22.99
C TYR A 190 7.40 -24.21 -21.80
N LYS A 191 6.79 -25.38 -21.90
CA LYS A 191 6.06 -26.00 -20.79
C LYS A 191 6.96 -26.24 -19.57
N SER A 192 8.18 -26.76 -19.77
CA SER A 192 9.16 -26.93 -18.69
C SER A 192 9.58 -25.60 -18.07
N ALA A 193 9.74 -24.53 -18.87
CA ALA A 193 10.10 -23.21 -18.37
C ALA A 193 8.98 -22.61 -17.50
N VAL A 194 7.72 -22.79 -17.90
CA VAL A 194 6.55 -22.41 -17.10
C VAL A 194 6.47 -23.22 -15.80
N GLU A 195 6.73 -24.53 -15.83
CA GLU A 195 6.77 -25.36 -14.61
C GLU A 195 7.83 -24.88 -13.61
N LEU A 196 9.00 -24.44 -14.10
CA LEU A 196 10.05 -23.83 -13.27
C LEU A 196 9.65 -22.45 -12.74
N LEU A 197 8.94 -21.65 -13.54
CA LEU A 197 8.41 -20.36 -13.10
C LEU A 197 7.42 -20.55 -11.94
N ASP A 198 6.47 -21.49 -12.10
CA ASP A 198 5.45 -21.82 -11.12
C ASP A 198 6.02 -22.46 -9.84
N SER A 199 7.17 -23.16 -9.94
CA SER A 199 7.88 -23.71 -8.76
C SER A 199 8.70 -22.66 -8.00
N GLY A 200 8.85 -21.46 -8.56
CA GLY A 200 9.70 -20.40 -8.01
C GLY A 200 11.18 -20.51 -8.40
N ASP A 201 11.55 -21.40 -9.31
CA ASP A 201 12.91 -21.55 -9.84
C ASP A 201 13.18 -20.53 -10.96
N TYR A 202 12.97 -19.24 -10.67
CA TYR A 202 12.96 -18.15 -11.66
C TYR A 202 14.24 -18.03 -12.49
N VAL A 203 15.41 -18.34 -11.91
CA VAL A 203 16.69 -18.33 -12.63
C VAL A 203 16.72 -19.39 -13.72
N GLN A 204 16.29 -20.62 -13.40
CA GLN A 204 16.25 -21.72 -14.37
C GLN A 204 15.13 -21.52 -15.40
N ALA A 205 13.98 -20.99 -14.97
CA ALA A 205 12.89 -20.62 -15.88
C ALA A 205 13.37 -19.59 -16.91
N LYS A 206 14.04 -18.52 -16.44
CA LYS A 206 14.64 -17.49 -17.30
C LYS A 206 15.61 -18.10 -18.32
N GLU A 207 16.51 -18.98 -17.90
CA GLU A 207 17.47 -19.63 -18.80
C GLU A 207 16.73 -20.36 -19.94
N GLN A 208 15.68 -21.12 -19.63
CA GLN A 208 14.91 -21.82 -20.66
C GLN A 208 14.13 -20.87 -21.59
N PHE A 209 13.52 -19.80 -21.05
CA PHE A 209 12.85 -18.79 -21.87
C PHE A 209 13.82 -18.02 -22.78
N VAL A 210 15.04 -17.69 -22.32
CA VAL A 210 16.08 -17.08 -23.15
C VAL A 210 16.42 -17.98 -24.34
N GLU A 211 16.56 -19.29 -24.10
CA GLU A 211 16.87 -20.23 -25.18
C GLU A 211 15.70 -20.46 -26.15
N LEU A 212 14.47 -20.08 -25.78
CA LEU A 212 13.28 -20.14 -26.66
C LEU A 212 13.20 -18.94 -27.61
N GLY A 213 13.92 -17.85 -27.35
CA GLY A 213 13.99 -16.69 -28.24
C GLY A 213 12.62 -16.06 -28.50
N ASP A 214 12.24 -15.89 -29.78
CA ASP A 214 10.96 -15.31 -30.21
C ASP A 214 9.77 -16.31 -30.16
N PHE A 215 9.96 -17.48 -29.57
CA PHE A 215 8.90 -18.48 -29.46
C PHE A 215 7.84 -18.06 -28.42
N GLU A 216 6.61 -17.86 -28.88
CA GLU A 216 5.49 -17.39 -28.06
C GLU A 216 5.81 -16.07 -27.36
N ASP A 217 5.58 -15.97 -26.06
CA ASP A 217 5.86 -14.80 -25.22
C ASP A 217 7.15 -15.01 -24.40
N ALA A 218 8.07 -15.89 -24.83
CA ALA A 218 9.26 -16.22 -24.05
C ALA A 218 10.10 -14.98 -23.68
N GLN A 219 10.21 -13.99 -24.55
CA GLN A 219 10.89 -12.72 -24.23
C GLN A 219 10.21 -11.95 -23.09
N ASP A 220 8.87 -11.88 -23.10
CA ASP A 220 8.11 -11.24 -22.03
C ASP A 220 8.26 -12.04 -20.71
N GLN A 221 8.35 -13.37 -20.80
CA GLN A 221 8.61 -14.22 -19.63
C GLN A 221 10.04 -14.07 -19.09
N VAL A 222 11.04 -13.78 -19.93
CA VAL A 222 12.39 -13.42 -19.47
C VAL A 222 12.35 -12.14 -18.65
N GLU A 223 11.66 -11.10 -19.14
CA GLU A 223 11.49 -9.84 -18.40
C GLU A 223 10.72 -10.05 -17.08
N ASN A 224 9.67 -10.86 -17.10
CA ASN A 224 8.93 -11.24 -15.90
C ASN A 224 9.85 -11.93 -14.86
N CYS A 225 10.66 -12.91 -15.28
CA CYS A 225 11.62 -13.56 -14.39
C CYS A 225 12.63 -12.56 -13.82
N ASP A 226 13.16 -11.65 -14.63
CA ASP A 226 14.10 -10.62 -14.18
C ASP A 226 13.48 -9.69 -13.13
N ASN A 227 12.24 -9.26 -13.34
CA ASN A 227 11.51 -8.45 -12.37
C ASN A 227 11.26 -9.21 -11.06
N ILE A 228 10.88 -10.49 -11.12
CA ILE A 228 10.69 -11.31 -9.91
C ILE A 228 11.99 -11.44 -9.13
N ILE A 229 13.10 -11.77 -9.79
CA ILE A 229 14.42 -11.94 -9.15
C ILE A 229 14.88 -10.63 -8.50
N ALA A 230 14.73 -9.50 -9.21
CA ALA A 230 15.08 -8.18 -8.69
C ALA A 230 14.19 -7.79 -7.50
N TYR A 231 12.89 -8.12 -7.54
CA TYR A 231 11.95 -7.89 -6.45
C TYR A 231 12.33 -8.69 -5.20
N GLU A 232 12.68 -9.97 -5.32
CA GLU A 232 13.11 -10.79 -4.17
C GLU A 232 14.38 -10.24 -3.53
N LYS A 233 15.32 -9.74 -4.33
CA LYS A 233 16.51 -9.06 -3.83
C LYS A 233 16.19 -7.76 -3.10
N ALA A 234 15.23 -6.98 -3.61
CA ALA A 234 14.77 -5.75 -2.94
C ALA A 234 14.09 -6.05 -1.59
N GLU A 235 13.27 -7.11 -1.53
CA GLU A 235 12.71 -7.62 -0.27
C GLU A 235 13.81 -8.07 0.70
N GLU A 236 14.86 -8.75 0.23
CA GLU A 236 15.98 -9.14 1.08
C GLU A 236 16.65 -7.91 1.72
N LEU A 237 16.93 -6.86 0.94
CA LEU A 237 17.46 -5.59 1.45
C LEU A 237 16.52 -4.95 2.49
N LEU A 238 15.21 -5.01 2.24
CA LEU A 238 14.19 -4.50 3.16
C LEU A 238 14.17 -5.28 4.48
N THR A 239 14.26 -6.61 4.44
CA THR A 239 14.34 -7.44 5.67
C THR A 239 15.62 -7.17 6.47
N GLN A 240 16.70 -6.81 5.79
CA GLN A 240 17.96 -6.36 6.40
C GLN A 240 17.88 -4.91 6.91
N LYS A 241 16.74 -4.23 6.75
CA LYS A 241 16.50 -2.82 7.10
C LYS A 241 17.43 -1.84 6.40
N LYS A 242 17.95 -2.22 5.23
CA LYS A 242 18.75 -1.34 4.36
C LYS A 242 17.80 -0.51 3.50
N TYR A 243 17.07 0.40 4.14
CA TYR A 243 15.96 1.11 3.51
C TYR A 243 16.39 1.94 2.30
N ASP A 244 17.56 2.59 2.32
CA ASP A 244 18.09 3.33 1.16
C ASP A 244 18.30 2.39 -0.04
N GLU A 245 19.07 1.30 0.14
CA GLU A 245 19.35 0.32 -0.92
C GLU A 245 18.07 -0.39 -1.41
N ALA A 246 17.14 -0.67 -0.50
CA ALA A 246 15.85 -1.28 -0.84
C ALA A 246 14.96 -0.34 -1.66
N ALA A 247 14.89 0.94 -1.28
CA ALA A 247 14.13 1.96 -2.02
C ALA A 247 14.63 2.07 -3.46
N GLU A 248 15.96 2.18 -3.66
CA GLU A 248 16.56 2.24 -5.00
C GLU A 248 16.27 0.98 -5.84
N ALA A 249 16.25 -0.20 -5.20
CA ALA A 249 15.94 -1.46 -5.87
C ALA A 249 14.45 -1.57 -6.26
N PHE A 250 13.54 -1.15 -5.38
CA PHE A 250 12.11 -1.11 -5.70
C PHE A 250 11.75 -0.01 -6.71
N GLU A 251 12.44 1.13 -6.70
CA GLU A 251 12.20 2.20 -7.67
C GLU A 251 12.52 1.74 -9.11
N GLN A 252 13.57 0.93 -9.29
CA GLN A 252 13.93 0.33 -10.58
C GLN A 252 12.86 -0.64 -11.11
N LEU A 253 12.04 -1.22 -10.22
CA LEU A 253 10.96 -2.14 -10.58
C LEU A 253 9.66 -1.42 -10.99
N GLY A 254 9.56 -0.10 -10.75
CA GLY A 254 8.41 0.70 -11.15
C GLY A 254 7.08 0.14 -10.63
N ASP A 255 6.12 -0.10 -11.53
CA ASP A 255 4.78 -0.60 -11.22
C ASP A 255 4.73 -2.12 -10.97
N PHE A 256 5.87 -2.82 -10.96
CA PHE A 256 5.89 -4.25 -10.70
C PHE A 256 5.48 -4.55 -9.26
N ARG A 257 4.37 -5.29 -9.08
CA ARG A 257 3.78 -5.62 -7.77
C ARG A 257 3.51 -4.35 -6.93
N ASP A 258 3.87 -4.35 -5.66
CA ASP A 258 3.73 -3.24 -4.71
C ASP A 258 5.04 -2.44 -4.53
N SER A 259 5.91 -2.42 -5.56
CA SER A 259 7.22 -1.77 -5.46
C SER A 259 7.11 -0.26 -5.13
N ILE A 260 6.11 0.46 -5.68
CA ILE A 260 5.87 1.87 -5.36
C ILE A 260 5.52 2.06 -3.87
N GLU A 261 4.67 1.21 -3.31
CA GLU A 261 4.33 1.23 -1.89
C GLU A 261 5.54 0.90 -1.02
N LYS A 262 6.38 -0.05 -1.46
CA LYS A 262 7.62 -0.42 -0.78
C LYS A 262 8.65 0.70 -0.77
N VAL A 263 8.78 1.48 -1.85
CA VAL A 263 9.61 2.70 -1.87
C VAL A 263 9.15 3.67 -0.78
N LYS A 264 7.85 4.00 -0.74
CA LYS A 264 7.28 4.90 0.29
C LYS A 264 7.50 4.37 1.70
N TYR A 265 7.38 3.07 1.91
CA TYR A 265 7.65 2.45 3.20
C TYR A 265 9.12 2.61 3.62
N CYS A 266 10.06 2.44 2.68
CA CYS A 266 11.48 2.64 2.93
C CYS A 266 11.80 4.11 3.28
N GLU A 267 11.27 5.06 2.50
CA GLU A 267 11.43 6.50 2.77
C GLU A 267 10.90 6.90 4.16
N ASN A 268 9.69 6.44 4.50
CA ASN A 268 9.14 6.69 5.84
C ASN A 268 9.96 6.05 6.95
N SER A 269 10.53 4.85 6.70
CA SER A 269 11.42 4.20 7.66
C SER A 269 12.71 5.00 7.88
N LEU A 270 13.25 5.62 6.82
CA LEU A 270 14.41 6.52 6.93
C LEU A 270 14.08 7.78 7.71
N HIS A 271 12.93 8.41 7.43
CA HIS A 271 12.45 9.56 8.21
C HIS A 271 12.25 9.21 9.68
N TYR A 272 11.70 8.04 9.99
CA TYR A 272 11.58 7.56 11.36
C TYR A 272 12.95 7.41 12.03
N LEU A 273 13.93 6.77 11.38
CA LEU A 273 15.29 6.64 11.93
C LEU A 273 15.98 8.00 12.15
N GLN A 274 15.71 8.98 11.28
CA GLN A 274 16.19 10.34 11.48
C GLN A 274 15.51 11.01 12.67
N ALA A 275 14.20 10.83 12.83
CA ALA A 275 13.42 11.33 13.95
C ALA A 275 13.95 10.77 15.29
N GLU A 276 14.24 9.47 15.35
CA GLU A 276 14.84 8.83 16.54
C GLU A 276 16.16 9.50 16.94
N LYS A 277 17.06 9.73 15.97
CA LYS A 277 18.35 10.39 16.24
C LYS A 277 18.17 11.81 16.77
N LEU A 278 17.23 12.57 16.19
CA LEU A 278 16.91 13.93 16.62
C LEU A 278 16.31 13.92 18.03
N PHE A 279 15.39 12.98 18.30
CA PHE A 279 14.78 12.78 19.61
C PHE A 279 15.82 12.47 20.68
N GLU A 280 16.73 11.53 20.42
CA GLU A 280 17.83 11.17 21.34
C GLU A 280 18.80 12.34 21.58
N SER A 281 19.01 13.20 20.57
CA SER A 281 19.84 14.40 20.70
C SER A 281 19.15 15.56 21.42
N GLY A 282 17.85 15.45 21.71
CA GLY A 282 17.04 16.49 22.34
C GLY A 282 16.53 17.57 21.38
N ASP A 283 16.70 17.40 20.06
CA ASP A 283 16.08 18.26 19.05
C ASP A 283 14.62 17.83 18.80
N TYR A 284 13.79 18.07 19.83
CA TYR A 284 12.38 17.69 19.81
C TYR A 284 11.58 18.44 18.75
N THR A 285 12.00 19.65 18.36
CA THR A 285 11.34 20.42 17.31
C THR A 285 11.50 19.75 15.94
N ALA A 286 12.72 19.38 15.57
CA ALA A 286 12.95 18.67 14.32
C ALA A 286 12.37 17.24 14.35
N ALA A 287 12.51 16.54 15.48
CA ALA A 287 11.95 15.19 15.65
C ALA A 287 10.41 15.19 15.50
N LYS A 288 9.72 16.14 16.15
CA LYS A 288 8.25 16.33 16.04
C LYS A 288 7.80 16.46 14.59
N ALA A 289 8.50 17.26 13.79
CA ALA A 289 8.14 17.48 12.39
C ALA A 289 8.21 16.19 11.56
N LEU A 290 9.20 15.33 11.82
CA LEU A 290 9.32 14.04 11.13
C LEU A 290 8.27 13.04 11.62
N TYR A 291 8.11 12.84 12.94
CA TYR A 291 7.10 11.91 13.46
C TYR A 291 5.68 12.26 13.00
N GLY A 292 5.33 13.55 12.96
CA GLY A 292 4.00 14.01 12.57
C GLY A 292 3.63 13.74 11.11
N ASN A 293 4.60 13.41 10.26
CA ASN A 293 4.37 13.08 8.84
C ASN A 293 4.34 11.56 8.57
N LEU A 294 4.57 10.72 9.58
CA LEU A 294 4.60 9.28 9.41
C LEU A 294 3.19 8.66 9.46
N PRO A 295 2.92 7.63 8.64
CA PRO A 295 1.64 6.94 8.65
C PRO A 295 1.48 6.09 9.92
N GLU A 296 0.44 6.37 10.71
CA GLU A 296 0.15 5.73 12.01
C GLU A 296 0.09 4.19 11.93
N ILE A 297 -0.47 3.64 10.84
CA ILE A 297 -0.58 2.17 10.68
C ILE A 297 0.80 1.50 10.62
N SER A 298 1.79 2.15 9.99
CA SER A 298 3.14 1.59 9.83
C SER A 298 4.08 1.99 10.96
N PHE A 299 3.81 3.11 11.65
CA PHE A 299 4.62 3.66 12.74
C PHE A 299 3.73 4.09 13.91
N PRO A 300 3.05 3.14 14.60
CA PRO A 300 2.05 3.47 15.61
C PRO A 300 2.61 4.20 16.83
N ASP A 301 3.89 4.00 17.15
CA ASP A 301 4.58 4.66 18.25
C ASP A 301 5.01 6.10 17.90
N ALA A 302 5.06 6.47 16.62
CA ALA A 302 5.41 7.82 16.19
C ALA A 302 4.42 8.87 16.73
N THR A 303 3.13 8.52 16.87
CA THR A 303 2.11 9.42 17.45
C THR A 303 2.39 9.74 18.92
N GLU A 304 2.82 8.74 19.69
CA GLU A 304 3.20 8.93 21.09
C GLU A 304 4.46 9.79 21.18
N LYS A 305 5.50 9.47 20.39
CA LYS A 305 6.75 10.23 20.33
C LYS A 305 6.53 11.69 19.88
N TYR A 306 5.65 11.91 18.91
CA TYR A 306 5.21 13.25 18.51
C TYR A 306 4.64 14.02 19.70
N SER A 307 3.75 13.40 20.46
CA SER A 307 3.10 14.01 21.63
C SER A 307 4.13 14.32 22.74
N THR A 308 5.10 13.42 22.96
CA THR A 308 6.23 13.67 23.85
C THR A 308 7.05 14.88 23.40
N CYS A 309 7.37 15.01 22.10
CA CYS A 309 8.09 16.18 21.60
C CYS A 309 7.31 17.49 21.83
N VAL A 310 5.99 17.48 21.63
CA VAL A 310 5.13 18.64 21.90
C VAL A 310 5.21 19.04 23.37
N ASN A 311 5.14 18.07 24.29
CA ASN A 311 5.23 18.35 25.71
C ASN A 311 6.63 18.81 26.13
N LYS A 312 7.70 18.26 25.55
CA LYS A 312 9.08 18.73 25.77
C LYS A 312 9.27 20.20 25.38
N GLU A 313 8.72 20.63 24.24
CA GLU A 313 8.79 22.04 23.83
C GLU A 313 8.02 22.96 24.79
N LYS A 314 6.82 22.56 25.19
CA LYS A 314 6.02 23.31 26.18
C LYS A 314 6.70 23.39 27.53
N TYR A 315 7.32 22.29 27.98
CA TYR A 315 8.08 22.25 29.23
C TYR A 315 9.24 23.24 29.19
N LYS A 316 10.03 23.24 28.11
CA LYS A 316 11.12 24.21 27.92
C LYS A 316 10.63 25.67 27.91
N ALA A 317 9.46 25.93 27.32
CA ALA A 317 8.84 27.26 27.36
C ALA A 317 8.45 27.67 28.78
N ALA A 318 7.89 26.74 29.57
CA ALA A 318 7.57 26.95 30.98
C ALA A 318 8.83 27.23 31.83
N GLU A 319 9.91 26.49 31.62
CA GLU A 319 11.22 26.76 32.26
C GLU A 319 11.76 28.15 31.91
N THR A 320 11.56 28.59 30.66
CA THR A 320 11.99 29.92 30.22
C THR A 320 11.22 31.00 30.98
N LEU A 321 9.89 30.91 31.03
CA LEU A 321 9.04 31.82 31.81
C LEU A 321 9.45 31.87 33.28
N TYR A 322 9.72 30.70 33.88
CA TYR A 322 10.18 30.61 35.26
C TYR A 322 11.51 31.35 35.45
N SER A 323 12.47 31.12 34.56
CA SER A 323 13.80 31.76 34.63
C SER A 323 13.77 33.28 34.40
N GLU A 324 12.75 33.77 33.70
CA GLU A 324 12.51 35.20 33.45
C GLU A 324 11.78 35.88 34.63
N GLY A 325 11.31 35.10 35.62
CA GLY A 325 10.59 35.61 36.80
C GLY A 325 9.09 35.79 36.59
N SER A 326 8.55 35.34 35.45
CA SER A 326 7.11 35.26 35.16
C SER A 326 6.56 33.95 35.76
N TYR A 327 6.60 33.86 37.08
CA TYR A 327 6.23 32.67 37.84
C TYR A 327 4.77 32.27 37.65
N TYR A 328 3.84 33.23 37.50
CA TYR A 328 2.43 32.88 37.29
C TYR A 328 2.18 32.30 35.89
N ASP A 329 2.80 32.89 34.85
CA ASP A 329 2.69 32.34 33.49
C ASP A 329 3.39 30.97 33.40
N ALA A 330 4.52 30.79 34.09
CA ALA A 330 5.19 29.51 34.23
C ALA A 330 4.29 28.48 34.95
N TYR A 331 3.62 28.88 36.05
CA TYR A 331 2.68 28.05 36.78
C TYR A 331 1.57 27.53 35.87
N LEU A 332 0.95 28.40 35.06
CA LEU A 332 -0.08 28.01 34.10
C LEU A 332 0.46 27.07 33.01
N ALA A 333 1.68 27.34 32.53
CA ALA A 333 2.33 26.50 31.51
C ALA A 333 2.65 25.09 32.04
N PHE A 334 3.15 24.96 33.28
CA PHE A 334 3.38 23.67 33.93
C PHE A 334 2.07 22.96 34.30
N LEU A 335 1.05 23.70 34.77
CA LEU A 335 -0.28 23.15 35.03
C LEU A 335 -0.87 22.48 33.77
N ALA A 336 -0.70 23.11 32.60
CA ALA A 336 -1.17 22.57 31.32
C ALA A 336 -0.42 21.29 30.87
N LEU A 337 0.76 21.03 31.41
CA LEU A 337 1.54 19.81 31.16
C LEU A 337 1.09 18.62 32.02
N GLY A 338 0.38 18.87 33.13
CA GLY A 338 -0.12 17.84 34.03
C GLY A 338 1.01 16.95 34.57
N SER A 339 0.84 15.63 34.49
CA SER A 339 1.81 14.65 35.01
C SER A 339 3.01 14.41 34.08
N PHE A 340 3.30 15.31 33.14
CA PHE A 340 4.43 15.18 32.24
C PHE A 340 5.73 15.52 32.97
N GLU A 341 6.63 14.55 33.08
CA GLU A 341 7.89 14.68 33.83
C GLU A 341 7.63 15.12 35.28
N ASP A 342 8.34 16.13 35.76
CA ASP A 342 8.20 16.74 37.07
C ASP A 342 7.42 18.07 37.01
N ALA A 343 6.60 18.29 35.96
CA ALA A 343 5.85 19.53 35.80
C ALA A 343 4.97 19.88 37.01
N GLU A 344 4.37 18.90 37.70
CA GLU A 344 3.62 19.16 38.95
C GLU A 344 4.51 19.73 40.06
N GLN A 345 5.76 19.29 40.16
CA GLN A 345 6.72 19.84 41.12
C GLN A 345 7.16 21.24 40.69
N CYS A 346 7.55 21.43 39.42
CA CYS A 346 7.95 22.73 38.91
C CYS A 346 6.82 23.77 39.01
N MET A 347 5.57 23.36 38.78
CA MET A 347 4.38 24.17 39.03
C MET A 347 4.32 24.61 40.50
N ALA A 348 4.50 23.71 41.45
CA ALA A 348 4.51 24.06 42.87
C ALA A 348 5.67 25.01 43.23
N GLU A 349 6.83 24.86 42.59
CA GLU A 349 7.99 25.76 42.75
C GLU A 349 7.77 27.17 42.18
N CYS A 350 6.77 27.37 41.32
CA CYS A 350 6.34 28.69 40.86
C CYS A 350 5.67 29.49 41.99
N VAL A 351 5.07 28.83 42.99
CA VAL A 351 4.50 29.49 44.16
C VAL A 351 5.62 29.95 45.08
N GLN A 352 5.78 31.27 45.17
CA GLN A 352 6.81 31.92 45.96
C GLN A 352 6.35 32.09 47.42
N SER A 353 7.32 32.16 48.33
CA SER A 353 7.02 32.54 49.72
C SER A 353 6.52 33.97 49.78
N PHE A 354 5.40 34.18 50.45
CA PHE A 354 4.88 35.54 50.67
C PHE A 354 5.87 36.34 51.53
N PRO A 355 6.12 37.63 51.24
CA PRO A 355 7.08 38.41 52.01
C PRO A 355 6.62 38.64 53.45
N TYR A 356 7.55 38.97 54.34
CA TYR A 356 7.20 39.29 55.73
C TYR A 356 6.31 40.56 55.78
N THR A 357 5.45 40.68 56.79
CA THR A 357 4.66 41.91 56.96
C THR A 357 5.56 43.12 57.23
N GLY A 358 5.50 44.12 56.36
CA GLY A 358 6.34 45.32 56.44
C GLY A 358 6.66 45.92 55.08
N GLU A 359 7.48 46.97 55.11
CA GLU A 359 8.09 47.54 53.91
C GLU A 359 9.09 46.57 53.28
N GLN A 360 8.90 46.26 52.00
CA GLN A 360 9.77 45.39 51.20
C GLN A 360 10.76 46.20 50.35
N TYR A 361 10.32 47.37 49.87
CA TYR A 361 11.14 48.29 49.09
C TYR A 361 10.96 49.73 49.56
N ARG A 362 12.07 50.48 49.54
CA ARG A 362 12.13 51.92 49.79
C ARG A 362 13.00 52.57 48.74
N ASN A 363 12.44 53.56 48.03
CA ASN A 363 13.22 54.41 47.14
C ASN A 363 14.19 55.29 47.97
N PRO A 364 15.51 55.22 47.70
CA PRO A 364 16.51 55.99 48.45
C PRO A 364 16.32 57.51 48.39
N ASP A 365 15.73 58.04 47.31
CA ASP A 365 15.47 59.47 47.16
C ASP A 365 14.31 59.95 48.05
N TYR A 366 13.51 59.02 48.59
CA TYR A 366 12.35 59.25 49.44
C TYR A 366 12.51 58.57 50.82
N ALA A 367 13.73 58.59 51.37
CA ALA A 367 14.08 57.93 52.63
C ALA A 367 13.81 58.77 53.91
N TRP A 368 13.23 59.96 53.77
CA TRP A 368 12.87 60.82 54.91
C TRP A 368 11.56 60.35 55.56
N ASN A 369 11.47 60.46 56.88
CA ASN A 369 10.33 59.99 57.67
C ASN A 369 9.55 61.17 58.25
N ASP A 370 9.00 62.01 57.39
CA ASP A 370 8.27 63.21 57.82
C ASP A 370 6.91 62.87 58.43
N LEU A 371 6.27 61.79 57.97
CA LEU A 371 4.95 61.32 58.43
C LEU A 371 4.94 59.81 58.64
N SER A 372 3.92 59.32 59.36
CA SER A 372 3.61 57.88 59.43
C SER A 372 2.25 57.56 58.84
N LEU A 373 2.18 56.43 58.13
CA LEU A 373 0.98 55.90 57.52
C LEU A 373 0.79 54.45 57.99
N MET A 374 -0.19 54.24 58.86
CA MET A 374 -0.64 52.91 59.29
C MET A 374 -1.62 52.36 58.25
N ILE A 375 -1.33 51.20 57.68
CA ILE A 375 -2.21 50.52 56.72
C ILE A 375 -2.91 49.37 57.44
N VAL A 376 -4.24 49.37 57.39
CA VAL A 376 -5.12 48.44 58.10
C VAL A 376 -6.01 47.72 57.08
N PRO A 377 -5.60 46.54 56.59
CA PRO A 377 -6.49 45.66 55.83
C PRO A 377 -7.67 45.14 56.66
N PRO A 378 -8.71 44.56 56.02
CA PRO A 378 -9.79 43.89 56.75
C PRO A 378 -9.26 42.74 57.60
N ASP A 379 -9.79 42.60 58.82
CA ASP A 379 -9.38 41.55 59.75
C ASP A 379 -10.11 40.21 59.53
N ASN A 380 -11.10 40.18 58.63
CA ASN A 380 -12.03 39.07 58.46
C ASN A 380 -12.05 38.45 57.06
N ASP A 381 -11.38 39.03 56.07
CA ASP A 381 -11.41 38.58 54.66
C ASP A 381 -10.31 37.56 54.31
N GLN A 382 -9.42 37.29 55.26
CA GLN A 382 -8.27 36.38 55.14
C GLN A 382 -7.27 36.79 54.05
N SER A 383 -7.36 38.01 53.52
CA SER A 383 -6.53 38.46 52.42
C SER A 383 -5.11 38.80 52.88
N ARG A 384 -4.16 38.47 52.01
CA ARG A 384 -2.83 39.06 52.02
C ARG A 384 -2.83 40.26 51.09
N ASN A 385 -2.06 41.29 51.43
CA ASN A 385 -2.09 42.57 50.74
C ASN A 385 -0.68 42.97 50.30
N TYR A 386 -0.54 43.45 49.08
CA TYR A 386 0.67 44.03 48.54
C TYR A 386 0.37 45.44 48.04
N ILE A 387 1.02 46.44 48.62
CA ILE A 387 0.77 47.85 48.38
C ILE A 387 1.96 48.43 47.65
N LYS A 388 1.71 49.23 46.61
CA LYS A 388 2.73 50.04 45.96
C LYS A 388 2.34 51.51 46.09
N ILE A 389 3.28 52.33 46.55
CA ILE A 389 3.12 53.78 46.71
C ILE A 389 3.98 54.48 45.68
N TYR A 390 3.39 55.36 44.89
CA TYR A 390 4.05 56.12 43.84
C TYR A 390 3.91 57.63 44.06
N THR A 391 4.80 58.40 43.47
CA THR A 391 4.64 59.85 43.31
C THR A 391 3.64 60.18 42.18
N PRO A 392 3.24 61.46 42.00
CA PRO A 392 2.38 61.88 40.90
C PRO A 392 3.03 61.74 39.51
N ASP A 393 4.34 61.52 39.47
CA ASP A 393 5.12 61.27 38.25
C ASP A 393 5.45 59.76 38.08
N ASP A 394 4.71 58.88 38.75
CA ASP A 394 4.83 57.40 38.70
C ASP A 394 6.18 56.84 39.13
N VAL A 395 6.96 57.62 39.90
CA VAL A 395 8.15 57.09 40.57
C VAL A 395 7.71 56.22 41.75
N LEU A 396 8.10 54.95 41.76
CA LEU A 396 7.84 54.03 42.87
C LEU A 396 8.62 54.48 44.12
N VAL A 397 7.90 54.69 45.22
CA VAL A 397 8.41 55.21 46.50
C VAL A 397 8.58 54.09 47.50
N SER A 398 7.58 53.22 47.66
CA SER A 398 7.59 52.14 48.63
C SER A 398 6.74 50.97 48.17
N THR A 399 7.13 49.75 48.54
CA THR A 399 6.26 48.57 48.49
C THR A 399 6.10 47.96 49.87
N ILE A 400 4.89 47.53 50.20
CA ILE A 400 4.54 47.02 51.51
C ILE A 400 3.79 45.71 51.34
N ALA A 401 4.25 44.65 52.01
CA ALA A 401 3.51 43.40 52.13
C ALA A 401 2.84 43.34 53.50
N ILE A 402 1.59 42.89 53.55
CA ILE A 402 0.84 42.71 54.80
C ILE A 402 0.18 41.34 54.75
N ASP A 403 0.59 40.48 55.68
CA ASP A 403 0.05 39.13 55.81
C ASP A 403 -1.35 39.17 56.43
N GLN A 404 -2.07 38.05 56.36
CA GLN A 404 -3.45 37.93 56.81
C GLN A 404 -3.64 38.43 58.25
N GLY A 405 -4.57 39.38 58.44
CA GLY A 405 -4.94 39.93 59.74
C GLY A 405 -3.87 40.80 60.40
N ALA A 406 -2.77 41.09 59.70
CA ALA A 406 -1.73 41.99 60.16
C ALA A 406 -2.02 43.44 59.72
N THR A 407 -1.26 44.37 60.29
CA THR A 407 -1.22 45.78 59.88
C THR A 407 0.24 46.17 59.69
N SER A 408 0.49 47.24 58.94
CA SER A 408 1.86 47.71 58.72
C SER A 408 1.91 49.23 58.77
N GLU A 409 2.94 49.76 59.44
CA GLU A 409 3.24 51.19 59.46
C GLU A 409 4.41 51.47 58.52
N VAL A 410 4.23 52.45 57.64
CA VAL A 410 5.27 52.96 56.75
C VAL A 410 5.50 54.44 57.01
N PHE A 411 6.75 54.88 56.88
CA PHE A 411 7.12 56.30 57.03
C PHE A 411 7.41 56.90 55.67
N LEU A 412 6.92 58.10 55.39
CA LEU A 412 7.08 58.76 54.09
C LEU A 412 7.56 60.21 54.27
N PRO A 413 8.22 60.80 53.26
CA PRO A 413 8.35 62.25 53.17
C PRO A 413 6.97 62.90 53.02
N GLN A 414 6.84 64.17 53.37
CA GLN A 414 5.62 64.91 53.00
C GLN A 414 5.49 65.00 51.47
N GLY A 415 4.26 64.95 50.95
CA GLY A 415 4.02 65.02 49.52
C GLY A 415 2.69 64.43 49.07
N SER A 416 2.49 64.40 47.76
CA SER A 416 1.35 63.77 47.12
C SER A 416 1.71 62.35 46.66
N TYR A 417 0.83 61.39 46.90
CA TYR A 417 1.09 59.98 46.58
C TYR A 417 -0.08 59.31 45.89
N ARG A 418 0.21 58.39 44.97
CA ARG A 418 -0.72 57.37 44.48
C ARG A 418 -0.51 56.09 45.26
N ILE A 419 -1.60 55.44 45.65
CA ILE A 419 -1.54 54.18 46.40
C ILE A 419 -2.29 53.12 45.62
N ARG A 420 -1.62 52.00 45.35
CA ARG A 420 -2.21 50.82 44.72
C ARG A 420 -2.19 49.65 45.68
N ASN A 421 -3.24 48.84 45.67
CA ASN A 421 -3.36 47.66 46.51
C ASN A 421 -3.74 46.43 45.68
N ALA A 422 -2.86 45.44 45.66
CA ALA A 422 -3.15 44.09 45.22
C ALA A 422 -3.50 43.25 46.45
N TYR A 423 -4.52 42.42 46.38
CA TYR A 423 -4.86 41.51 47.47
C TYR A 423 -5.43 40.19 46.95
N GLY A 424 -5.27 39.14 47.75
CA GLY A 424 -5.77 37.81 47.43
C GLY A 424 -5.66 36.85 48.60
N THR A 425 -6.44 35.77 48.54
CA THR A 425 -6.35 34.63 49.48
C THR A 425 -5.59 33.45 48.89
N GLY A 426 -5.38 33.45 47.57
CA GLY A 426 -4.67 32.43 46.81
C GLY A 426 -3.15 32.57 46.90
N ASP A 427 -2.44 31.81 46.07
CA ASP A 427 -0.99 31.72 46.04
C ASP A 427 -0.28 33.04 45.69
N TRP A 428 0.99 33.14 46.06
CA TRP A 428 1.85 34.29 45.77
C TRP A 428 2.90 33.89 44.74
N PHE A 429 3.06 34.68 43.68
CA PHE A 429 3.93 34.41 42.54
C PHE A 429 5.07 35.44 42.42
N GLY A 430 5.45 36.07 43.54
CA GLY A 430 6.50 37.08 43.56
C GLY A 430 5.99 38.49 43.25
N GLU A 431 6.87 39.50 43.33
CA GLU A 431 6.45 40.91 43.24
C GLU A 431 5.95 41.34 41.85
N ALA A 432 6.37 40.64 40.79
CA ALA A 432 5.98 40.91 39.42
C ALA A 432 4.58 40.38 39.09
N ASP A 433 4.23 39.18 39.58
CA ASP A 433 2.97 38.51 39.26
C ASP A 433 1.95 38.52 40.42
N MET A 434 2.42 38.81 41.63
CA MET A 434 1.63 38.95 42.86
C MET A 434 0.71 37.75 43.11
N PHE A 435 -0.60 37.91 42.92
CA PHE A 435 -1.59 36.86 43.20
C PHE A 435 -2.12 36.20 41.92
N GLY A 436 -1.47 36.44 40.77
CA GLY A 436 -1.95 35.96 39.47
C GLY A 436 -3.34 36.49 39.13
N ASP A 437 -4.10 35.74 38.33
CA ASP A 437 -5.44 36.16 37.88
C ASP A 437 -6.52 36.01 38.97
N GLU A 438 -6.22 35.31 40.07
CA GLU A 438 -7.12 35.23 41.24
C GLU A 438 -6.99 36.46 42.16
N GLY A 439 -5.96 37.28 41.95
CA GLY A 439 -5.76 38.53 42.65
C GLY A 439 -6.77 39.60 42.28
N THR A 440 -7.03 40.51 43.22
CA THR A 440 -7.71 41.77 42.94
C THR A 440 -6.71 42.91 43.01
N TYR A 441 -6.70 43.75 41.98
CA TYR A 441 -5.73 44.84 41.82
C TYR A 441 -6.48 46.16 41.78
N LEU A 442 -6.16 47.06 42.71
CA LEU A 442 -6.88 48.31 42.90
C LEU A 442 -5.95 49.52 42.85
N VAL A 443 -6.42 50.59 42.21
CA VAL A 443 -5.93 51.96 42.40
C VAL A 443 -6.84 52.63 43.41
N LEU A 444 -6.28 53.21 44.47
CA LEU A 444 -7.07 53.91 45.48
C LEU A 444 -7.36 55.34 45.03
N ILE A 445 -8.61 55.77 45.22
CA ILE A 445 -9.13 57.07 44.79
C ILE A 445 -9.52 57.88 46.01
N ASN A 446 -9.08 59.12 46.07
CA ASN A 446 -9.54 60.09 47.05
C ASN A 446 -10.93 60.59 46.65
N SER A 447 -11.96 60.16 47.38
CA SER A 447 -13.37 60.46 47.07
C SER A 447 -13.72 61.94 47.13
N GLU A 448 -12.98 62.76 47.90
CA GLU A 448 -13.25 64.20 47.98
C GLU A 448 -12.79 64.94 46.73
N SER A 449 -11.69 64.46 46.13
CA SER A 449 -11.04 65.12 44.99
C SER A 449 -11.19 64.38 43.66
N ASP A 450 -11.84 63.21 43.67
CA ASP A 450 -12.15 62.38 42.51
C ASP A 450 -10.91 62.09 41.64
N ASN A 451 -9.79 61.79 42.31
CA ASN A 451 -8.51 61.42 41.69
C ASN A 451 -7.69 60.50 42.60
N ASP A 452 -6.59 59.96 42.10
CA ASP A 452 -5.73 58.98 42.77
C ASP A 452 -4.62 59.59 43.65
N LEU A 453 -4.69 60.89 43.96
CA LEU A 453 -3.65 61.60 44.73
C LEU A 453 -4.08 61.86 46.18
N PHE A 454 -3.22 61.41 47.10
CA PHE A 454 -3.34 61.64 48.53
C PHE A 454 -2.24 62.61 48.99
N ASN A 455 -2.63 63.78 49.49
CA ASN A 455 -1.71 64.79 50.01
C ASN A 455 -1.43 64.54 51.49
N LEU A 456 -0.19 64.18 51.83
CA LEU A 456 0.25 63.85 53.18
C LEU A 456 1.27 64.90 53.67
N GLU A 457 0.97 65.54 54.79
CA GLU A 457 1.73 66.65 55.35
C GLU A 457 2.78 66.18 56.36
N ALA A 458 3.84 66.97 56.55
CA ALA A 458 4.86 66.67 57.55
C ALA A 458 4.26 66.61 58.96
N TYR A 459 4.81 65.71 59.77
CA TYR A 459 4.37 65.35 61.13
C TYR A 459 2.95 64.75 61.21
N GLY A 460 2.35 64.40 60.07
CA GLY A 460 1.07 63.71 60.01
C GLY A 460 1.16 62.27 60.54
N ILE A 461 0.09 61.82 61.19
CA ILE A 461 -0.12 60.44 61.62
C ILE A 461 -1.41 59.98 60.96
N TYR A 462 -1.27 59.20 59.89
CA TYR A 462 -2.37 58.78 59.03
C TYR A 462 -2.68 57.30 59.26
N THR A 463 -3.96 56.94 59.12
CA THR A 463 -4.38 55.55 59.08
C THR A 463 -5.21 55.33 57.82
N LEU A 464 -4.77 54.42 56.95
CA LEU A 464 -5.48 53.98 55.77
C LEU A 464 -6.15 52.63 56.08
N TYR A 465 -7.48 52.65 56.18
CA TYR A 465 -8.28 51.45 56.29
C TYR A 465 -8.63 50.95 54.89
N LEU A 466 -8.14 49.78 54.51
CA LEU A 466 -8.48 49.16 53.22
C LEU A 466 -9.79 48.40 53.38
N ARG A 467 -10.73 48.60 52.45
CA ARG A 467 -11.98 47.82 52.35
C ARG A 467 -12.74 47.70 53.70
N SER A 468 -12.79 48.77 54.50
CA SER A 468 -13.53 48.76 55.77
C SER A 468 -15.03 48.57 55.52
N ALA A 469 -15.64 47.63 56.25
CA ALA A 469 -17.09 47.46 56.25
C ALA A 469 -17.82 48.47 57.14
N ASP A 470 -17.10 49.06 58.09
CA ASP A 470 -17.62 50.08 59.01
C ASP A 470 -17.24 51.48 58.51
N ASP A 471 -18.15 52.44 58.72
CA ASP A 471 -17.87 53.87 58.52
C ASP A 471 -16.76 54.30 59.47
N VAL A 472 -15.55 54.45 58.94
CA VAL A 472 -14.41 54.97 59.68
C VAL A 472 -14.42 56.49 59.61
N ILE A 473 -14.15 57.15 60.75
CA ILE A 473 -14.01 58.61 60.79
C ILE A 473 -12.75 59.01 60.00
N GLY A 474 -12.93 59.75 58.91
CA GLY A 474 -11.85 60.26 58.07
C GLY A 474 -12.34 60.62 56.67
N ASP A 475 -11.40 60.96 55.79
CA ASP A 475 -11.69 61.23 54.38
C ASP A 475 -12.00 59.90 53.67
N PRO A 476 -13.10 59.81 52.90
CA PRO A 476 -13.45 58.58 52.21
C PRO A 476 -12.44 58.23 51.10
N VAL A 477 -12.15 56.94 50.97
CA VAL A 477 -11.24 56.37 49.97
C VAL A 477 -12.01 55.35 49.13
N ASP A 478 -12.22 55.67 47.87
CA ASP A 478 -12.77 54.77 46.86
C ASP A 478 -11.66 53.95 46.19
N SER A 479 -12.03 53.08 45.25
CA SER A 479 -11.06 52.29 44.48
C SER A 479 -11.56 51.96 43.08
N GLU A 480 -10.64 51.86 42.13
CA GLU A 480 -10.87 51.38 40.77
C GLU A 480 -10.05 50.11 40.50
N TYR A 481 -10.59 49.20 39.68
CA TYR A 481 -9.88 48.00 39.27
C TYR A 481 -8.79 48.32 38.26
N GLU A 482 -7.64 47.67 38.42
CA GLU A 482 -6.50 47.76 37.51
C GLU A 482 -6.13 46.37 36.98
N ASN A 483 -5.46 46.33 35.83
CA ASN A 483 -4.86 45.09 35.33
C ASN A 483 -3.57 44.78 36.10
N ARG A 484 -3.34 43.51 36.47
CA ARG A 484 -2.09 43.05 37.10
C ARG A 484 -0.84 43.57 36.36
N ASP A 485 -0.83 43.51 35.03
CA ASP A 485 0.31 43.89 34.21
C ASP A 485 0.58 45.41 34.25
N ASN A 486 -0.40 46.21 34.68
CA ASN A 486 -0.28 47.66 34.84
C ASN A 486 0.00 48.08 36.30
N PHE A 487 0.02 47.15 37.26
CA PHE A 487 0.06 47.41 38.70
C PHE A 487 1.47 47.74 39.24
#